data_AF-A0A6A5TW29-F1
#
_entry.id   AF-A0A6A5TW29-F1
#
_cell.length_a   1.000
_cell.length_b   1.000
_cell.length_c   1.000
_cell.angle_alpha   90.00
_cell.angle_beta   90.00
_cell.angle_gamma   90.00
#
_symmetry.space_group_name_H-M   'P 1'
#
loop_
_entity.id
_entity.type
_entity.pdbx_description
1 polymer ?
#
loop_
_entity_poly.entity_id
_entity_poly.type
_entity_poly.pdbx_seq_one_letter_code
_entity_poly.pdbx_strand_id
1 'polypeptide(L)'
;ITLMQPIMKRKSRIVDENSPVDAALIAAATKAGPDIYDSGAEEDTAPLKGTAKPELFRNVVWGPTATNLRAPDDEFPSHPVFTQFVPGRWERQPDGTILDQKFKLVVKLTDHKGAKRIFANAPPKDWNSQEAITTLNKRTVQQIRRNTEIRFREVVVAYVEEERRWILAHLHKGRPVTNWKQLVRNFNEQFEGKTLEGVEGVRPARSHSSLTKEVERFGKEFYAKGLVPVIKEKEVRQE
;
A
#
# COMPACT_ATOMS: atom_id res chain seq x y z
N ILE A 1 3.79 10.34 -13.70
CA ILE A 1 3.55 9.43 -12.54
C ILE A 1 2.38 8.52 -12.87
N THR A 2 2.60 7.21 -12.91
CA THR A 2 1.55 6.23 -13.22
C THR A 2 0.90 5.71 -11.94
N LEU A 3 -0.42 5.87 -11.81
CA LEU A 3 -1.21 5.32 -10.70
C LEU A 3 -1.77 3.96 -11.08
N MET A 4 -1.35 2.91 -10.37
CA MET A 4 -1.86 1.56 -10.59
C MET A 4 -3.06 1.26 -9.69
N GLN A 5 -4.19 0.91 -10.29
CA GLN A 5 -5.40 0.46 -9.58
C GLN A 5 -5.63 -1.04 -9.80
N PRO A 6 -6.03 -1.81 -8.77
CA PRO A 6 -6.36 -3.22 -8.95
C PRO A 6 -7.69 -3.38 -9.71
N ILE A 7 -7.69 -4.26 -10.71
CA ILE A 7 -8.85 -4.58 -11.56
C ILE A 7 -10.01 -5.19 -10.74
N MET A 8 -9.70 -5.91 -9.66
CA MET A 8 -10.67 -6.62 -8.82
C MET A 8 -10.62 -6.15 -7.36
N LYS A 9 -11.80 -6.01 -6.73
CA LYS A 9 -11.92 -5.66 -5.30
C LYS A 9 -11.25 -6.73 -4.43
N ARG A 10 -10.56 -6.30 -3.36
CA ARG A 10 -9.84 -7.20 -2.42
C ARG A 10 -10.70 -8.36 -1.90
N LYS A 11 -11.94 -8.10 -1.48
CA LYS A 11 -12.83 -9.12 -0.91
C LYS A 11 -13.14 -10.26 -1.90
N SER A 12 -13.27 -9.93 -3.18
CA SER A 12 -13.58 -10.89 -4.24
C SER A 12 -12.38 -11.75 -4.66
N ARG A 13 -11.17 -11.40 -4.19
CA ARG A 13 -9.93 -12.12 -4.46
C ARG A 13 -9.59 -13.17 -3.39
N ILE A 14 -10.26 -13.13 -2.24
CA ILE A 14 -10.04 -14.06 -1.13
C ILE A 14 -10.65 -15.42 -1.49
N VAL A 15 -9.88 -16.48 -1.30
CA VAL A 15 -10.25 -17.87 -1.59
C VAL A 15 -10.57 -18.58 -0.27
N ASP A 16 -11.63 -19.38 -0.23
CA ASP A 16 -11.97 -20.18 0.95
C ASP A 16 -11.59 -21.65 0.70
N GLU A 17 -10.52 -22.10 1.34
CA GLU A 17 -10.01 -23.48 1.17
C GLU A 17 -11.01 -24.56 1.63
N ASN A 18 -12.00 -24.19 2.45
CA ASN A 18 -13.03 -25.12 2.92
C ASN A 18 -14.20 -25.27 1.93
N SER A 19 -14.30 -24.39 0.93
CA SER A 19 -15.30 -24.50 -0.13
C SER A 19 -14.86 -25.58 -1.13
N PRO A 20 -15.67 -26.60 -1.43
CA PRO A 20 -15.31 -27.66 -2.38
C PRO A 20 -14.96 -27.12 -3.79
N VAL A 21 -15.62 -26.02 -4.20
CA VAL A 21 -15.36 -25.36 -5.48
C VAL A 21 -13.95 -24.76 -5.49
N ASP A 22 -13.58 -24.06 -4.42
CA ASP A 22 -12.27 -23.41 -4.31
C ASP A 22 -11.16 -24.43 -4.10
N ALA A 23 -11.42 -25.50 -3.34
CA ALA A 23 -10.49 -26.61 -3.17
C ALA A 23 -10.14 -27.28 -4.52
N ALA A 24 -11.14 -27.49 -5.39
CA ALA A 24 -10.92 -28.03 -6.73
C ALA A 24 -10.07 -27.08 -7.59
N LEU A 25 -10.35 -25.77 -7.53
CA LEU A 25 -9.57 -24.76 -8.25
C LEU A 25 -8.12 -24.67 -7.73
N ILE A 26 -7.91 -24.76 -6.41
CA ILE A 26 -6.58 -24.80 -5.78
C ILE A 26 -5.81 -26.05 -6.22
N ALA A 27 -6.48 -27.19 -6.30
CA ALA A 27 -5.85 -28.43 -6.74
C ALA A 27 -5.35 -28.33 -8.19
N ALA A 28 -6.11 -27.64 -9.06
CA ALA A 28 -5.75 -27.38 -10.45
C ALA A 28 -4.77 -26.22 -10.65
N ALA A 29 -4.53 -25.39 -9.63
CA ALA A 29 -3.68 -24.21 -9.74
C ALA A 29 -2.20 -24.55 -9.88
N THR A 30 -1.47 -23.75 -10.66
CA THR A 30 -0.01 -23.81 -10.73
C THR A 30 0.57 -23.41 -9.38
N LYS A 31 1.29 -24.33 -8.73
CA LYS A 31 1.89 -24.13 -7.42
C LYS A 31 3.32 -23.60 -7.57
N ALA A 32 3.69 -22.63 -6.76
CA ALA A 32 5.08 -22.17 -6.72
C ALA A 32 5.98 -23.28 -6.16
N GLY A 33 7.03 -23.60 -6.91
CA GLY A 33 7.98 -24.65 -6.61
C GLY A 33 9.10 -24.20 -5.67
N PRO A 34 10.10 -25.07 -5.46
CA PRO A 34 11.29 -24.77 -4.66
C PRO A 34 12.20 -23.72 -5.32
N ASP A 35 11.95 -23.38 -6.58
CA ASP A 35 12.65 -22.31 -7.30
C ASP A 35 12.44 -20.93 -6.65
N ILE A 36 11.30 -20.72 -5.98
CA ILE A 36 11.04 -19.54 -5.15
C ILE A 36 11.51 -19.81 -3.73
N TYR A 37 10.88 -20.76 -3.04
CA TYR A 37 11.33 -21.32 -1.77
C TYR A 37 10.57 -22.61 -1.48
N ASP A 38 11.22 -23.55 -0.82
CA ASP A 38 10.59 -24.79 -0.38
C ASP A 38 9.74 -24.55 0.88
N SER A 39 8.44 -24.84 0.79
CA SER A 39 7.54 -24.74 1.96
C SER A 39 7.75 -25.83 3.00
N GLY A 40 8.25 -26.99 2.57
CA GLY A 40 8.47 -28.17 3.40
C GLY A 40 9.86 -28.21 4.04
N ALA A 41 10.78 -27.35 3.62
CA ALA A 41 12.08 -27.20 4.25
C ALA A 41 11.95 -26.65 5.67
N GLU A 42 12.91 -27.02 6.53
CA GLU A 42 13.06 -26.45 7.86
C GLU A 42 13.29 -24.94 7.79
N GLU A 43 12.85 -24.22 8.83
CA GLU A 43 13.08 -22.79 8.91
C GLU A 43 14.57 -22.51 9.10
N ASP A 44 15.08 -21.54 8.34
CA ASP A 44 16.46 -21.11 8.51
C ASP A 44 16.61 -20.42 9.87
N THR A 45 17.63 -20.84 10.63
CA THR A 45 17.90 -20.37 11.99
C THR A 45 18.48 -18.96 12.03
N ALA A 46 18.90 -18.40 10.89
CA ALA A 46 19.43 -17.05 10.82
C ALA A 46 18.38 -15.98 11.19
N PRO A 47 18.80 -14.80 11.71
CA PRO A 47 17.88 -13.70 11.94
C PRO A 47 17.29 -13.15 10.64
N LEU A 48 15.96 -13.00 10.61
CA LEU A 48 15.26 -12.46 9.45
C LEU A 48 15.59 -10.97 9.24
N LYS A 49 16.21 -10.63 8.11
CA LYS A 49 16.62 -9.26 7.78
C LYS A 49 15.49 -8.48 7.08
N GLY A 50 15.55 -7.14 7.16
CA GLY A 50 14.70 -6.25 6.35
C GLY A 50 13.24 -6.14 6.79
N THR A 51 12.90 -6.62 7.98
CA THR A 51 11.56 -6.53 8.59
C THR A 51 11.63 -5.92 9.98
N ALA A 52 10.69 -5.02 10.29
CA ALA A 52 10.51 -4.50 11.66
C ALA A 52 9.70 -5.46 12.55
N LYS A 53 9.10 -6.50 11.96
CA LYS A 53 8.24 -7.49 12.62
C LYS A 53 8.64 -8.90 12.22
N PRO A 54 9.86 -9.37 12.56
CA PRO A 54 10.35 -10.70 12.16
C PRO A 54 9.47 -11.84 12.66
N GLU A 55 8.82 -11.67 13.82
CA GLU A 55 7.97 -12.66 14.46
C GLU A 55 6.78 -13.13 13.60
N LEU A 56 6.32 -12.30 12.66
CA LEU A 56 5.18 -12.58 11.77
C LEU A 56 5.54 -13.42 10.54
N PHE A 57 6.82 -13.62 10.25
CA PHE A 57 7.30 -14.21 9.00
C PHE A 57 8.20 -15.41 9.25
N ARG A 58 8.19 -16.35 8.32
CA ARG A 58 9.11 -17.50 8.33
C ARG A 58 10.45 -17.04 7.76
N ASN A 59 11.54 -17.50 8.36
CA ASN A 59 12.83 -17.43 7.69
C ASN A 59 12.99 -18.67 6.82
N VAL A 60 13.24 -18.47 5.53
CA VAL A 60 13.23 -19.54 4.53
C VAL A 60 14.50 -19.49 3.70
N VAL A 61 14.95 -20.65 3.27
CA VAL A 61 15.99 -20.75 2.24
C VAL A 61 15.35 -20.42 0.90
N TRP A 62 15.84 -19.35 0.28
CA TRP A 62 15.35 -18.90 -1.01
C TRP A 62 15.95 -19.72 -2.16
N GLY A 63 15.11 -20.02 -3.15
CA GLY A 63 15.54 -20.65 -4.39
C GLY A 63 16.17 -19.68 -5.39
N PRO A 64 16.65 -20.20 -6.53
CA PRO A 64 17.40 -19.42 -7.52
C PRO A 64 16.65 -18.20 -8.07
N THR A 65 15.31 -18.23 -8.13
CA THR A 65 14.49 -17.13 -8.63
C THR A 65 14.68 -15.86 -7.81
N ALA A 66 15.02 -15.98 -6.52
CA ALA A 66 15.23 -14.86 -5.61
C ALA A 66 16.63 -14.22 -5.72
N THR A 67 17.57 -14.82 -6.45
CA THR A 67 18.97 -14.36 -6.55
C THR A 67 19.47 -14.19 -7.98
N ASN A 68 18.73 -14.67 -8.98
CA ASN A 68 19.17 -14.66 -10.38
C ASN A 68 19.03 -13.27 -11.06
N LEU A 69 20.03 -12.41 -10.87
CA LEU A 69 20.14 -11.12 -11.58
C LEU A 69 20.49 -11.24 -13.07
N ARG A 70 20.83 -12.44 -13.55
CA ARG A 70 21.17 -12.71 -14.96
C ARG A 70 19.97 -13.11 -15.81
N ALA A 71 18.77 -13.19 -15.21
CA ALA A 71 17.54 -13.40 -15.96
C ALA A 71 17.33 -12.27 -17.00
N PRO A 72 16.60 -12.55 -18.10
CA PRO A 72 16.43 -11.60 -19.19
C PRO A 72 15.70 -10.33 -18.73
N ASP A 73 15.85 -9.24 -19.50
CA ASP A 73 15.42 -7.90 -19.09
C ASP A 73 13.90 -7.76 -18.92
N ASP A 74 13.13 -8.60 -19.61
CA ASP A 74 11.67 -8.67 -19.50
C ASP A 74 11.18 -9.10 -18.11
N GLU A 75 11.99 -9.88 -17.38
CA GLU A 75 11.73 -10.22 -15.97
C GLU A 75 12.02 -9.06 -15.00
N PHE A 76 12.67 -7.99 -15.44
CA PHE A 76 13.03 -6.81 -14.63
C PHE A 76 12.35 -5.54 -15.17
N PRO A 77 11.02 -5.42 -15.07
CA PRO A 77 10.31 -4.27 -15.60
C PRO A 77 10.77 -2.98 -14.90
N SER A 78 10.91 -1.90 -15.67
CA SER A 78 11.04 -0.53 -15.13
C SER A 78 9.74 -0.04 -14.51
N HIS A 79 8.61 -0.64 -14.94
CA HIS A 79 7.27 -0.35 -14.45
C HIS A 79 6.62 -1.60 -13.82
N PRO A 80 7.11 -2.12 -12.67
CA PRO A 80 6.54 -3.30 -12.04
C PRO A 80 5.05 -3.12 -11.69
N VAL A 81 4.26 -4.13 -12.06
CA VAL A 81 2.88 -4.28 -11.61
C VAL A 81 2.87 -4.94 -10.25
N PHE A 82 2.19 -4.34 -9.26
CA PHE A 82 2.00 -4.95 -7.95
C PHE A 82 0.52 -5.13 -7.64
N THR A 83 0.14 -6.38 -7.41
CA THR A 83 -1.16 -6.75 -6.87
C THR A 83 -1.01 -7.07 -5.38
N GLN A 84 -1.78 -6.38 -4.54
CA GLN A 84 -1.71 -6.57 -3.09
C GLN A 84 -1.97 -8.02 -2.70
N PHE A 85 -1.23 -8.52 -1.72
CA PHE A 85 -1.50 -9.77 -1.04
C PHE A 85 -2.86 -9.73 -0.34
N VAL A 86 -3.57 -10.85 -0.36
CA VAL A 86 -4.84 -11.08 0.33
C VAL A 86 -4.69 -12.17 1.38
N PRO A 87 -5.56 -12.23 2.41
CA PRO A 87 -5.56 -13.34 3.36
C PRO A 87 -5.75 -14.68 2.65
N GLY A 88 -5.06 -15.71 3.12
CA GLY A 88 -4.95 -17.02 2.49
C GLY A 88 -3.71 -17.13 1.60
N ARG A 89 -3.26 -18.36 1.27
CA ARG A 89 -2.13 -18.57 0.35
C ARG A 89 -2.55 -18.33 -1.10
N TRP A 90 -3.82 -18.56 -1.40
CA TRP A 90 -4.36 -18.53 -2.75
C TRP A 90 -5.12 -17.23 -3.01
N GLU A 91 -5.11 -16.78 -4.26
CA GLU A 91 -5.82 -15.57 -4.68
C GLU A 91 -6.59 -15.82 -5.98
N ARG A 92 -7.86 -15.44 -5.99
CA ARG A 92 -8.68 -15.45 -7.21
C ARG A 92 -8.30 -14.30 -8.14
N GLN A 93 -8.06 -14.63 -9.41
CA GLN A 93 -7.76 -13.68 -10.47
C GLN A 93 -9.04 -13.25 -11.21
N PRO A 94 -9.01 -12.12 -11.96
CA PRO A 94 -10.17 -11.63 -12.70
C PRO A 94 -10.71 -12.59 -13.76
N ASP A 95 -9.86 -13.46 -14.31
CA ASP A 95 -10.22 -14.50 -15.29
C ASP A 95 -10.84 -15.76 -14.65
N GLY A 96 -11.01 -15.76 -13.32
CA GLY A 96 -11.56 -16.89 -12.56
C GLY A 96 -10.53 -17.92 -12.11
N THR A 97 -9.26 -17.80 -12.53
CA THR A 97 -8.18 -18.71 -12.12
C THR A 97 -7.70 -18.42 -10.69
N ILE A 98 -6.89 -19.33 -10.15
CA ILE A 98 -6.27 -19.21 -8.82
C ILE A 98 -4.75 -19.04 -8.97
N LEU A 99 -4.22 -18.03 -8.29
CA LEU A 99 -2.78 -17.76 -8.20
C LEU A 99 -2.23 -18.16 -6.83
N ASP A 100 -1.11 -18.88 -6.81
CA ASP A 100 -0.30 -19.06 -5.59
C ASP A 100 0.38 -17.73 -5.24
N GLN A 101 0.00 -17.10 -4.12
CA GLN A 101 0.57 -15.81 -3.75
C GLN A 101 2.08 -15.87 -3.43
N LYS A 102 2.66 -17.07 -3.31
CA LYS A 102 4.13 -17.24 -3.27
C LYS A 102 4.84 -16.58 -4.44
N PHE A 103 4.27 -16.61 -5.65
CA PHE A 103 4.88 -15.97 -6.83
C PHE A 103 5.11 -14.47 -6.64
N LYS A 104 4.34 -13.82 -5.76
CA LYS A 104 4.45 -12.39 -5.48
C LYS A 104 5.54 -12.02 -4.46
N LEU A 105 6.10 -13.01 -3.76
CA LEU A 105 7.08 -12.76 -2.70
C LEU A 105 8.40 -12.23 -3.25
N VAL A 106 8.77 -12.66 -4.46
CA VAL A 106 9.96 -12.19 -5.18
C VAL A 106 9.55 -11.05 -6.09
N VAL A 107 10.03 -9.85 -5.79
CA VAL A 107 9.81 -8.68 -6.64
C VAL A 107 11.08 -8.37 -7.42
N LYS A 108 10.98 -8.47 -8.74
CA LYS A 108 12.03 -8.09 -9.69
C LYS A 108 11.66 -6.76 -10.33
N LEU A 109 12.63 -5.85 -10.43
CA LEU A 109 12.44 -4.55 -11.08
C LEU A 109 13.77 -3.98 -11.56
N THR A 110 13.69 -3.03 -12.49
CA THR A 110 14.80 -2.14 -12.84
C THR A 110 14.61 -0.82 -12.09
N ASP A 111 15.63 -0.39 -11.35
CA ASP A 111 15.57 0.86 -10.58
C ASP A 111 15.73 2.11 -11.48
N HIS A 112 15.51 3.30 -10.91
CA HIS A 112 15.65 4.59 -11.60
C HIS A 112 17.08 4.88 -12.12
N LYS A 113 18.08 4.11 -11.71
CA LYS A 113 19.47 4.17 -12.22
C LYS A 113 19.74 3.12 -13.30
N GLY A 114 18.72 2.35 -13.70
CA GLY A 114 18.85 1.28 -14.68
C GLY A 114 19.40 -0.04 -14.12
N ALA A 115 19.55 -0.18 -12.79
CA ALA A 115 20.09 -1.41 -12.20
C ALA A 115 18.99 -2.43 -11.87
N LYS A 116 19.24 -3.70 -12.21
CA LYS A 116 18.38 -4.83 -11.84
C LYS A 116 18.38 -5.05 -10.33
N ARG A 117 17.19 -5.21 -9.74
CA ARG A 117 16.99 -5.47 -8.31
C ARG A 117 16.07 -6.67 -8.13
N ILE A 118 16.37 -7.50 -7.14
CA ILE A 118 15.48 -8.56 -6.65
C ILE A 118 15.25 -8.33 -5.16
N PHE A 119 13.98 -8.33 -4.76
CA PHE A 119 13.57 -8.27 -3.37
C PHE A 119 12.83 -9.54 -3.00
N ALA A 120 13.45 -10.36 -2.15
CA ALA A 120 12.83 -11.55 -1.61
C ALA A 120 12.10 -11.21 -0.30
N ASN A 121 10.77 -11.28 -0.31
CA ASN A 121 9.96 -10.95 0.85
C ASN A 121 9.57 -12.22 1.61
N ALA A 122 10.01 -12.34 2.85
CA ALA A 122 9.71 -13.47 3.72
C ALA A 122 8.21 -13.83 3.73
N PRO A 123 7.84 -15.10 3.55
CA PRO A 123 6.45 -15.53 3.61
C PRO A 123 5.92 -15.38 5.05
N PRO A 124 4.62 -15.06 5.22
CA PRO A 124 4.02 -15.02 6.54
C PRO A 124 4.03 -16.42 7.18
N LYS A 125 4.14 -16.48 8.52
CA LYS A 125 3.94 -17.74 9.26
C LYS A 125 2.53 -18.27 9.08
N ASP A 126 1.57 -17.35 9.09
CA ASP A 126 0.16 -17.61 8.80
C ASP A 126 -0.31 -16.69 7.67
N TRP A 127 -0.69 -17.29 6.54
CA TRP A 127 -1.21 -16.58 5.38
C TRP A 127 -2.57 -15.92 5.63
N ASN A 128 -3.32 -16.35 6.65
CA ASN A 128 -4.58 -15.71 7.06
C ASN A 128 -4.39 -14.52 8.00
N SER A 129 -3.17 -14.30 8.52
CA SER A 129 -2.88 -13.20 9.43
C SER A 129 -2.97 -11.83 8.72
N GLN A 130 -4.04 -11.09 9.01
CA GLN A 130 -4.25 -9.75 8.46
C GLN A 130 -3.09 -8.80 8.77
N GLU A 131 -2.45 -8.95 9.93
CA GLU A 131 -1.30 -8.15 10.33
C GLU A 131 -0.06 -8.44 9.48
N ALA A 132 0.27 -9.72 9.27
CA ALA A 132 1.38 -10.14 8.44
C ALA A 132 1.17 -9.69 6.99
N ILE A 133 -0.02 -9.91 6.43
CA ILE A 133 -0.40 -9.48 5.08
C ILE A 133 -0.33 -7.96 4.91
N THR A 134 -0.77 -7.19 5.91
CA THR A 134 -0.67 -5.72 5.87
C THR A 134 0.79 -5.26 5.89
N THR A 135 1.62 -5.89 6.72
CA THR A 135 3.05 -5.59 6.83
C THR A 135 3.80 -5.93 5.55
N LEU A 136 3.50 -7.09 4.95
CA LEU A 136 4.05 -7.54 3.67
C LEU A 136 3.71 -6.57 2.53
N ASN A 137 2.41 -6.23 2.38
CA ASN A 137 1.96 -5.25 1.40
C ASN A 137 2.66 -3.89 1.55
N LYS A 138 2.79 -3.38 2.78
CA LYS A 138 3.49 -2.12 3.05
C LYS A 138 4.96 -2.20 2.64
N ARG A 139 5.64 -3.30 2.95
CA ARG A 139 7.05 -3.51 2.58
C ARG A 139 7.21 -3.53 1.06
N THR A 140 6.44 -4.33 0.35
CA THR A 140 6.56 -4.48 -1.10
C THR A 140 6.32 -3.15 -1.81
N VAL A 141 5.27 -2.42 -1.41
CA VAL A 141 5.00 -1.07 -1.96
C VAL A 141 6.16 -0.10 -1.67
N GLN A 142 6.76 -0.14 -0.48
CA GLN A 142 7.92 0.69 -0.15
C GLN A 142 9.16 0.33 -0.97
N GLN A 143 9.43 -0.96 -1.19
CA GLN A 143 10.54 -1.42 -2.03
C GLN A 143 10.40 -0.88 -3.45
N ILE A 144 9.22 -1.03 -4.07
CA ILE A 144 8.98 -0.51 -5.42
C ILE A 144 9.13 1.01 -5.42
N ARG A 145 8.41 1.73 -4.55
CA ARG A 145 8.43 3.20 -4.49
C ARG A 145 9.82 3.81 -4.28
N ARG A 146 10.71 3.15 -3.52
CA ARG A 146 12.06 3.68 -3.25
C ARG A 146 13.02 3.46 -4.41
N ASN A 147 12.72 2.52 -5.30
CA ASN A 147 13.60 2.16 -6.40
C ASN A 147 13.06 2.64 -7.75
N THR A 148 11.75 2.84 -7.89
CA THR A 148 11.09 3.30 -9.12
C THR A 148 10.27 4.56 -8.89
N GLU A 149 9.79 5.18 -9.96
CA GLU A 149 8.90 6.36 -9.89
C GLU A 149 7.42 6.00 -9.66
N ILE A 150 7.10 4.72 -9.54
CA ILE A 150 5.72 4.23 -9.47
C ILE A 150 5.11 4.52 -8.11
N ARG A 151 3.84 4.95 -8.14
CA ARG A 151 3.02 5.14 -6.95
C ARG A 151 1.74 4.33 -7.05
N PHE A 152 1.46 3.56 -6.00
CA PHE A 152 0.23 2.76 -5.87
C PHE A 152 -0.92 3.52 -5.19
N ARG A 153 -0.68 4.78 -4.81
CA ARG A 153 -1.67 5.67 -4.21
C ARG A 153 -1.44 7.07 -4.74
N GLU A 154 -2.54 7.74 -5.01
CA GLU A 154 -2.53 9.16 -5.31
C GLU A 154 -1.87 9.93 -4.17
N VAL A 155 -1.07 10.93 -4.53
CA VAL A 155 -0.48 11.82 -3.53
C VAL A 155 -1.61 12.62 -2.93
N VAL A 156 -1.83 12.47 -1.63
CA VAL A 156 -2.82 13.28 -0.93
C VAL A 156 -2.37 14.73 -1.00
N VAL A 157 -3.11 15.54 -1.76
CA VAL A 157 -2.91 16.99 -1.82
C VAL A 157 -3.02 17.53 -0.40
N ALA A 158 -2.00 18.22 0.09
CA ALA A 158 -2.02 18.74 1.46
C ALA A 158 -3.10 19.81 1.64
N TYR A 159 -3.67 19.92 2.84
CA TYR A 159 -4.55 21.04 3.18
C TYR A 159 -3.72 22.33 3.23
N VAL A 160 -4.23 23.38 2.62
CA VAL A 160 -3.57 24.71 2.63
C VAL A 160 -4.12 25.56 3.76
N GLU A 161 -3.46 26.68 4.04
CA GLU A 161 -3.81 27.52 5.20
C GLU A 161 -5.27 28.00 5.15
N GLU A 162 -5.75 28.42 3.98
CA GLU A 162 -7.14 28.87 3.79
C GLU A 162 -8.15 27.76 4.10
N GLU A 163 -7.91 26.55 3.58
CA GLU A 163 -8.73 25.37 3.88
C GLU A 163 -8.73 25.05 5.38
N ARG A 164 -7.57 25.18 6.06
CA ARG A 164 -7.47 24.94 7.51
C ARG A 164 -8.17 26.01 8.34
N ARG A 165 -8.10 27.27 7.93
CA ARG A 165 -8.87 28.38 8.55
C ARG A 165 -10.37 28.10 8.44
N TRP A 166 -10.82 27.66 7.26
CA TRP A 166 -12.21 27.28 7.07
C TRP A 166 -12.61 26.08 7.94
N ILE A 167 -11.77 25.04 8.01
CA ILE A 167 -12.00 23.88 8.89
C ILE A 167 -12.17 24.37 10.32
N LEU A 168 -11.22 25.16 10.84
CA LEU A 168 -11.25 25.69 12.20
C LEU A 168 -12.54 26.45 12.50
N ALA A 169 -13.02 27.29 11.57
CA ALA A 169 -14.26 28.05 11.73
C ALA A 169 -15.51 27.16 11.85
N HIS A 170 -15.47 25.93 11.32
CA HIS A 170 -16.56 24.97 11.36
C HIS A 170 -16.37 23.87 12.41
N LEU A 171 -15.40 24.03 13.31
CA LEU A 171 -15.18 23.17 14.46
C LEU A 171 -15.50 23.91 15.78
N HIS A 172 -16.08 23.19 16.74
CA HIS A 172 -16.17 23.59 18.13
C HIS A 172 -15.37 22.61 19.00
N LYS A 173 -14.35 23.12 19.71
CA LYS A 173 -13.43 22.31 20.55
C LYS A 173 -12.86 21.08 19.82
N GLY A 174 -12.49 21.26 18.54
CA GLY A 174 -11.92 20.20 17.70
C GLY A 174 -12.94 19.16 17.20
N ARG A 175 -14.24 19.43 17.29
CA ARG A 175 -15.31 18.59 16.71
C ARG A 175 -16.14 19.40 15.72
N PRO A 176 -16.66 18.80 14.64
CA PRO A 176 -17.57 19.48 13.73
C PRO A 176 -18.76 20.11 14.46
N VAL A 177 -19.08 21.36 14.15
CA VAL A 177 -20.29 22.05 14.66
C VAL A 177 -21.55 21.35 14.15
N THR A 178 -21.52 20.91 12.90
CA THR A 178 -22.54 20.06 12.28
C THR A 178 -22.09 18.59 12.26
N ASN A 179 -22.88 17.66 11.73
CA ASN A 179 -22.40 16.30 11.53
C ASN A 179 -21.30 16.24 10.44
N TRP A 180 -20.46 15.20 10.47
CA TRP A 180 -19.36 15.04 9.52
C TRP A 180 -19.79 15.04 8.05
N LYS A 181 -20.93 14.44 7.72
CA LYS A 181 -21.44 14.40 6.35
C LYS A 181 -21.71 15.81 5.81
N GLN A 182 -22.29 16.66 6.66
CA GLN A 182 -22.58 18.04 6.35
C GLN A 182 -21.30 18.88 6.24
N LEU A 183 -20.35 18.70 7.17
CA LEU A 183 -19.05 19.38 7.11
C LEU A 183 -18.31 19.06 5.80
N VAL A 184 -18.24 17.78 5.41
CA VAL A 184 -17.59 17.34 4.17
C VAL A 184 -18.25 17.97 2.95
N ARG A 185 -19.59 17.99 2.91
CA ARG A 185 -20.33 18.60 1.80
C ARG A 185 -20.01 20.10 1.68
N ASN A 186 -20.13 20.84 2.78
CA ASN A 186 -19.85 22.28 2.80
C ASN A 186 -18.38 22.59 2.44
N PHE A 187 -17.44 21.75 2.89
CA PHE A 187 -16.04 21.90 2.55
C PHE A 187 -15.83 21.76 1.03
N ASN A 188 -16.42 20.73 0.43
CA ASN A 188 -16.30 20.49 -1.00
C ASN A 188 -17.02 21.58 -1.82
N GLU A 189 -18.21 22.02 -1.42
CA GLU A 189 -18.88 23.19 -2.02
C GLU A 189 -17.97 24.44 -1.99
N GLN A 190 -17.19 24.60 -0.92
CA GLN A 190 -16.30 25.76 -0.77
C GLN A 190 -15.00 25.65 -1.57
N PHE A 191 -14.41 24.46 -1.73
CA PHE A 191 -13.05 24.32 -2.27
C PHE A 191 -12.93 23.45 -3.51
N GLU A 192 -13.73 22.40 -3.68
CA GLU A 192 -13.59 21.44 -4.77
C GLU A 192 -13.61 22.14 -6.14
N GLY A 193 -12.62 21.85 -6.98
CA GLY A 193 -12.48 22.42 -8.32
C GLY A 193 -11.99 23.87 -8.37
N LYS A 194 -11.84 24.56 -7.23
CA LYS A 194 -11.32 25.93 -7.19
C LYS A 194 -9.79 25.96 -7.23
N THR A 195 -9.23 27.03 -7.77
CA THR A 195 -7.81 27.35 -7.66
C THR A 195 -7.62 28.36 -6.55
N LEU A 196 -6.68 28.12 -5.65
CA LEU A 196 -6.35 29.03 -4.56
C LEU A 196 -5.01 29.71 -4.85
N GLU A 197 -4.84 30.95 -4.39
CA GLU A 197 -3.61 31.70 -4.60
C GLU A 197 -2.40 31.00 -3.95
N GLY A 198 -1.28 30.94 -4.67
CA GLY A 198 -0.07 30.27 -4.18
C GLY A 198 -0.14 28.74 -4.14
N VAL A 199 -1.17 28.13 -4.75
CA VAL A 199 -1.37 26.68 -4.75
C VAL A 199 -1.43 26.16 -6.18
N GLU A 200 -0.62 25.15 -6.50
CA GLU A 200 -0.62 24.54 -7.82
C GLU A 200 -1.87 23.65 -8.02
N GLY A 201 -2.55 23.87 -9.14
CA GLY A 201 -3.71 23.08 -9.58
C GLY A 201 -5.03 23.40 -8.84
N VAL A 202 -6.08 22.68 -9.25
CA VAL A 202 -7.40 22.77 -8.61
C VAL A 202 -7.45 21.95 -7.33
N ARG A 203 -8.22 22.39 -6.34
CA ARG A 203 -8.39 21.65 -5.09
C ARG A 203 -9.25 20.40 -5.33
N PRO A 204 -8.82 19.22 -4.84
CA PRO A 204 -9.58 17.99 -5.02
C PRO A 204 -10.76 17.91 -4.06
N ALA A 205 -11.76 17.11 -4.43
CA ALA A 205 -12.81 16.69 -3.52
C ALA A 205 -12.21 15.99 -2.28
N ARG A 206 -12.67 16.35 -1.08
CA ARG A 206 -12.27 15.69 0.15
C ARG A 206 -13.31 14.68 0.58
N SER A 207 -12.84 13.54 1.04
CA SER A 207 -13.67 12.50 1.66
C SER A 207 -13.81 12.72 3.15
N HIS A 208 -14.81 12.08 3.76
CA HIS A 208 -14.97 11.98 5.21
C HIS A 208 -13.69 11.52 5.89
N SER A 209 -13.03 10.48 5.35
CA SER A 209 -11.78 9.94 5.91
C SER A 209 -10.63 10.95 5.87
N SER A 210 -10.56 11.76 4.80
CA SER A 210 -9.52 12.79 4.65
C SER A 210 -9.67 13.88 5.71
N LEU A 211 -10.87 14.47 5.82
CA LEU A 211 -11.13 15.55 6.78
C LEU A 211 -11.04 15.06 8.23
N THR A 212 -11.55 13.85 8.52
CA THR A 212 -11.45 13.27 9.87
C THR A 212 -9.98 13.14 10.29
N LYS A 213 -9.11 12.63 9.41
CA LYS A 213 -7.67 12.48 9.72
C LYS A 213 -6.96 13.81 9.90
N GLU A 214 -7.30 14.84 9.13
CA GLU A 214 -6.73 16.19 9.32
C GLU A 214 -7.10 16.74 10.70
N VAL A 215 -8.38 16.63 11.07
CA VAL A 215 -8.87 17.08 12.38
C VAL A 215 -8.32 16.24 13.52
N GLU A 216 -8.21 14.92 13.39
CA GLU A 216 -7.61 14.06 14.42
C GLU A 216 -6.13 14.37 14.62
N ARG A 217 -5.39 14.57 13.52
CA ARG A 217 -3.95 14.84 13.55
C ARG A 217 -3.63 16.15 14.27
N PHE A 218 -4.40 17.20 14.03
CA PHE A 218 -4.13 18.53 14.58
C PHE A 218 -5.12 18.99 15.65
N GLY A 219 -6.10 18.14 16.00
CA GLY A 219 -7.25 18.50 16.81
C GLY A 219 -6.89 18.97 18.20
N LYS A 220 -6.10 18.18 18.93
CA LYS A 220 -5.73 18.50 20.33
C LYS A 220 -4.78 19.69 20.42
N GLU A 221 -3.83 19.78 19.50
CA GLU A 221 -2.74 20.75 19.58
C GLU A 221 -3.11 22.12 19.01
N PHE A 222 -3.94 22.15 17.96
CA PHE A 222 -4.26 23.38 17.22
C PHE A 222 -5.75 23.69 17.23
N TYR A 223 -6.59 22.85 16.61
CA TYR A 223 -8.00 23.21 16.38
C TYR A 223 -8.82 23.35 17.66
N ALA A 224 -8.58 22.52 18.68
CA ALA A 224 -9.24 22.65 19.98
C ALA A 224 -8.86 23.93 20.73
N LYS A 225 -7.74 24.55 20.36
CA LYS A 225 -7.24 25.82 20.91
C LYS A 225 -7.57 27.03 20.04
N GLY A 226 -8.33 26.85 18.96
CA GLY A 226 -8.62 27.94 18.01
C GLY A 226 -7.42 28.33 17.14
N LEU A 227 -6.44 27.44 16.96
CA LEU A 227 -5.23 27.70 16.18
C LEU A 227 -5.26 26.96 14.84
N VAL A 228 -4.58 27.54 13.84
CA VAL A 228 -4.40 26.95 12.51
C VAL A 228 -3.04 26.26 12.42
N PRO A 229 -2.98 24.97 12.03
CA PRO A 229 -1.72 24.27 11.82
C PRO A 229 -0.90 24.88 10.68
N VAL A 230 0.31 25.34 11.01
CA VAL A 230 1.33 25.72 10.03
C VAL A 230 2.19 24.48 9.77
N ILE A 231 2.02 23.85 8.60
CA ILE A 231 2.97 22.82 8.17
C ILE A 231 4.21 23.57 7.69
N LYS A 232 5.30 23.50 8.47
CA LYS A 232 6.62 23.84 7.94
C LYS A 232 6.83 22.95 6.72
N GLU A 233 6.98 23.55 5.54
CA GLU A 233 7.50 22.83 4.40
C GLU A 233 8.78 22.15 4.87
N LYS A 234 8.79 20.81 4.84
CA LYS A 234 10.08 20.14 4.91
C LYS A 234 10.82 20.63 3.69
N GLU A 235 11.90 21.37 3.91
CA GLU A 235 12.94 21.59 2.92
C GLU A 235 13.09 20.27 2.16
N VAL A 236 12.71 20.29 0.88
CA VAL A 236 13.00 19.21 -0.02
C VAL A 236 14.52 19.20 -0.09
N ARG A 237 15.17 18.38 0.74
CA ARG A 237 16.57 18.01 0.51
C ARG A 237 16.58 17.32 -0.85
N GLN A 238 16.99 18.09 -1.85
CA GLN A 238 17.49 17.58 -3.11
C GLN A 238 18.83 16.90 -2.77
N GLU A 239 18.79 15.60 -2.49
CA GLU A 239 19.96 14.71 -2.51
C GLU A 239 19.55 13.37 -3.15
#